data_AF-A0A1Y5IDI3-F1
#
_entry.id   AF-A0A1Y5IDI3-F1
#
_cell.length_a   1.000
_cell.length_b   1.000
_cell.length_c   1.000
_cell.angle_alpha   90.00
_cell.angle_beta   90.00
_cell.angle_gamma   90.00
#
_symmetry.space_group_name_H-M   'P 1'
#
loop_
_entity.id
_entity.type
_entity.pdbx_description
1 polymer ?
#
loop_
_entity_poly.entity_id
_entity_poly.type
_entity_poly.pdbx_seq_one_letter_code
_entity_poly.pdbx_strand_id
1 'polypeptide(L)'
;MASSTTTTRSTSFVGSRRGKRENATARGMRGRARASRGDESERVPDGTASAATDADRRLFAGLASRRRAIGHIKRQRSRVSVGDYVSDECTVLRGERFAVERKLHDVKRDLSARLALERYDEAKEIQALVIELESERDRITREIEREQTTLLRHLDELY
;
A
#
# COMPACT_ATOMS: atom_id res chain seq x y z
N MET A 1 -51.55 1.20 3.89
CA MET A 1 -51.07 -0.13 4.30
C MET A 1 -49.95 -0.54 3.36
N ALA A 2 -48.82 -0.97 3.93
CA ALA A 2 -47.61 -1.37 3.24
C ALA A 2 -47.78 -2.68 2.47
N SER A 3 -47.00 -2.86 1.40
CA SER A 3 -45.92 -3.86 1.40
C SER A 3 -45.17 -3.87 0.07
N SER A 4 -43.88 -3.53 0.18
CA SER A 4 -42.82 -3.82 -0.77
C SER A 4 -42.60 -5.33 -0.88
N THR A 5 -42.31 -5.83 -2.08
CA THR A 5 -41.59 -7.10 -2.23
C THR A 5 -40.47 -6.95 -3.25
N THR A 6 -39.27 -6.92 -2.69
CA THR A 6 -37.95 -6.96 -3.30
C THR A 6 -37.71 -8.32 -3.95
N THR A 7 -37.37 -8.38 -5.23
CA THR A 7 -36.87 -9.60 -5.87
C THR A 7 -35.34 -9.58 -5.90
N THR A 8 -34.78 -10.55 -5.19
CA THR A 8 -33.36 -10.84 -4.95
C THR A 8 -32.55 -11.11 -6.22
N ARG A 9 -31.40 -10.46 -6.32
CA ARG A 9 -30.29 -10.82 -7.22
C ARG A 9 -29.77 -12.21 -6.85
N SER A 10 -29.84 -13.14 -7.82
CA SER A 10 -29.11 -14.41 -7.79
C SER A 10 -28.03 -14.36 -8.86
N THR A 11 -26.77 -14.38 -8.45
CA THR A 11 -25.66 -14.73 -9.35
C THR A 11 -24.85 -15.82 -8.66
N SER A 12 -25.16 -17.05 -9.06
CA SER A 12 -24.50 -18.28 -8.67
C SER A 12 -23.03 -18.28 -9.07
N PHE A 13 -22.20 -18.57 -8.09
CA PHE A 13 -20.87 -19.15 -8.20
C PHE A 13 -20.94 -20.53 -8.89
N VAL A 14 -20.20 -20.72 -9.99
CA VAL A 14 -19.66 -22.02 -10.43
C VAL A 14 -18.33 -21.76 -11.12
N GLY A 15 -17.24 -22.22 -10.50
CA GLY A 15 -15.95 -22.34 -11.16
C GLY A 15 -15.88 -23.60 -12.03
N SER A 16 -15.09 -23.56 -13.10
CA SER A 16 -14.27 -24.71 -13.49
C SER A 16 -13.12 -24.28 -14.38
N ARG A 17 -12.01 -24.99 -14.21
CA ARG A 17 -10.65 -24.73 -14.68
C ARG A 17 -10.44 -25.23 -16.12
N ARG A 18 -9.23 -24.92 -16.62
CA ARG A 18 -8.44 -25.61 -17.69
C ARG A 18 -8.74 -25.07 -19.10
N GLY A 19 -7.78 -24.61 -19.90
CA GLY A 19 -6.34 -24.49 -19.76
C GLY A 19 -5.73 -24.04 -21.08
N LYS A 20 -4.60 -23.35 -21.02
CA LYS A 20 -3.44 -23.43 -21.93
C LYS A 20 -2.47 -22.30 -21.57
N ARG A 21 -1.51 -22.63 -20.70
CA ARG A 21 -0.24 -21.92 -20.61
C ARG A 21 0.70 -22.62 -21.57
N GLU A 22 1.18 -21.92 -22.58
CA GLU A 22 2.27 -22.38 -23.43
C GLU A 22 3.47 -21.44 -23.24
N ASN A 23 4.49 -22.03 -22.62
CA ASN A 23 5.93 -21.88 -22.83
C ASN A 23 6.67 -20.59 -22.44
N ALA A 24 7.41 -20.74 -21.35
CA ALA A 24 8.65 -20.05 -21.06
C ALA A 24 9.77 -20.48 -22.01
N THR A 25 10.63 -19.54 -22.41
CA THR A 25 12.07 -19.81 -22.55
C THR A 25 12.88 -18.55 -22.25
N ALA A 26 13.72 -18.68 -21.24
CA ALA A 26 14.80 -17.78 -20.91
C ALA A 26 15.94 -17.87 -21.95
N ARG A 27 16.43 -16.70 -22.39
CA ARG A 27 17.76 -16.44 -22.97
C ARG A 27 17.89 -14.91 -22.93
N GLY A 28 18.82 -14.28 -22.22
CA GLY A 28 20.18 -14.66 -21.93
C GLY A 28 21.04 -13.46 -22.28
N MET A 29 20.94 -12.38 -21.48
CA MET A 29 21.88 -11.26 -21.52
C MET A 29 23.25 -11.76 -21.04
N ARG A 30 24.02 -12.36 -21.95
CA ARG A 30 25.43 -12.69 -21.72
C ARG A 30 26.26 -11.44 -21.96
N GLY A 31 26.42 -10.63 -20.93
CA GLY A 31 27.58 -9.75 -20.84
C GLY A 31 28.83 -10.62 -20.84
N ARG A 32 29.58 -10.63 -21.95
CA ARG A 32 30.93 -11.19 -22.01
C ARG A 32 31.82 -10.31 -21.14
N ALA A 33 31.95 -10.64 -19.86
CA ALA A 33 33.11 -10.23 -19.08
C ALA A 33 34.33 -10.92 -19.70
N ARG A 34 35.17 -10.11 -20.33
CA ARG A 34 36.44 -10.51 -20.95
C ARG A 34 37.37 -10.93 -19.81
N ALA A 35 37.69 -12.22 -19.71
CA ALA A 35 38.72 -12.70 -18.81
C ALA A 35 40.08 -12.13 -19.26
N SER A 36 40.57 -11.12 -18.56
CA SER A 36 41.98 -10.74 -18.60
C SER A 36 42.77 -11.75 -17.78
N ARG A 37 43.68 -12.46 -18.44
CA ARG A 37 44.71 -13.27 -17.80
C ARG A 37 45.74 -12.35 -17.14
N GLY A 38 46.05 -12.66 -15.90
CA GLY A 38 47.01 -12.02 -15.00
C GLY A 38 46.55 -12.40 -13.60
N ASP A 39 47.36 -12.84 -12.68
CA ASP A 39 48.78 -13.11 -12.62
C ASP A 39 48.90 -14.13 -11.46
N GLU A 40 50.03 -14.82 -11.36
CA GLU A 40 50.21 -15.90 -10.40
C GLU A 40 50.07 -15.45 -8.93
N SER A 41 49.54 -16.39 -8.14
CA SER A 41 49.90 -16.60 -6.72
C SER A 41 49.61 -15.48 -5.71
N GLU A 42 48.36 -15.44 -5.26
CA GLU A 42 48.09 -15.57 -3.83
C GLU A 42 46.95 -16.58 -3.66
N ARG A 43 47.32 -17.86 -3.53
CA ARG A 43 46.39 -18.84 -2.95
C ARG A 43 46.17 -18.38 -1.52
N VAL A 44 45.07 -17.68 -1.28
CA VAL A 44 44.48 -17.60 0.05
C VAL A 44 44.41 -19.05 0.52
N PRO A 45 45.10 -19.45 1.61
CA PRO A 45 44.99 -20.80 2.11
C PRO A 45 43.50 -21.05 2.32
N ASP A 46 43.00 -22.19 1.83
CA ASP A 46 41.67 -22.65 2.16
C ASP A 46 41.63 -22.76 3.68
N GLY A 47 41.17 -21.69 4.33
CA GLY A 47 40.92 -21.69 5.76
C GLY A 47 39.96 -22.83 5.94
N THR A 48 40.43 -23.90 6.61
CA THR A 48 39.59 -25.04 6.98
C THR A 48 38.31 -24.43 7.53
N ALA A 49 37.19 -24.62 6.83
CA ALA A 49 35.91 -24.07 7.25
C ALA A 49 35.69 -24.58 8.67
N SER A 50 35.96 -23.72 9.66
CA SER A 50 35.89 -24.10 11.06
C SER A 50 34.46 -24.58 11.23
N ALA A 51 34.31 -25.86 11.58
CA ALA A 51 33.01 -26.46 11.70
C ALA A 51 32.24 -25.65 12.73
N ALA A 52 31.27 -24.86 12.26
CA ALA A 52 30.54 -23.89 13.09
C ALA A 52 30.13 -24.60 14.38
N THR A 53 30.65 -24.10 15.50
CA THR A 53 30.39 -24.70 16.80
C THR A 53 28.89 -24.61 17.08
N ASP A 54 28.36 -25.42 18.00
CA ASP A 54 26.94 -25.31 18.35
C ASP A 54 26.59 -23.92 18.93
N ALA A 55 27.56 -23.22 19.50
CA ALA A 55 27.44 -21.80 19.88
C ALA A 55 27.29 -20.88 18.67
N ASP A 56 28.10 -21.06 17.62
CA ASP A 56 27.99 -20.30 16.37
C ASP A 56 26.65 -20.56 15.68
N ARG A 57 26.20 -21.82 15.64
CA ARG A 57 24.90 -22.19 15.06
C ARG A 57 23.74 -21.50 15.78
N ARG A 58 23.78 -21.44 17.12
CA ARG A 58 22.79 -20.71 17.93
C ARG A 58 22.85 -19.20 17.68
N LEU A 59 24.05 -18.63 17.58
CA LEU A 59 24.26 -17.23 17.25
C LEU A 59 23.69 -16.88 15.87
N PHE A 60 24.04 -17.64 14.83
CA PHE A 60 23.52 -17.44 13.48
C PHE A 60 22.01 -17.65 13.39
N ALA A 61 21.45 -18.62 14.11
CA ALA A 61 20.00 -18.78 14.21
C ALA A 61 19.33 -17.56 14.87
N GLY A 62 19.93 -17.01 15.93
CA GLY A 62 19.48 -15.77 16.58
C GLY A 62 19.54 -14.56 15.65
N LEU A 63 20.64 -14.38 14.91
CA LEU A 63 20.80 -13.31 13.91
C LEU A 63 19.82 -13.46 12.75
N ALA A 64 19.59 -14.68 12.26
CA ALA A 64 18.61 -14.95 11.21
C ALA A 64 17.16 -14.69 11.67
N SER A 65 16.85 -14.96 12.94
CA SER A 65 15.56 -14.61 13.55
C SER A 65 15.39 -13.08 13.64
N ARG A 66 16.39 -12.37 14.16
CA ARG A 66 16.40 -10.89 14.22
C ARG A 66 16.28 -10.26 12.83
N ARG A 67 16.99 -10.77 11.82
CA ARG A 67 16.89 -10.29 10.43
C ARG A 67 15.49 -10.45 9.86
N ARG A 68 14.81 -11.56 10.17
CA ARG A 68 13.41 -11.79 9.77
C ARG A 68 12.46 -10.80 10.46
N ALA A 69 12.64 -10.57 11.76
CA ALA A 69 11.86 -9.57 12.50
C ALA A 69 12.03 -8.16 11.93
N ILE A 70 13.27 -7.71 11.69
CA ILE A 70 13.55 -6.41 11.05
C ILE A 70 12.89 -6.32 9.66
N GLY A 71 12.97 -7.39 8.86
CA GLY A 71 12.32 -7.44 7.55
C GLY A 71 10.80 -7.37 7.61
N HIS A 72 10.19 -7.86 8.70
CA HIS A 72 8.74 -7.74 8.95
C HIS A 72 8.37 -6.30 9.32
N ILE A 73 9.10 -5.69 10.25
CA ILE A 73 8.88 -4.29 10.69
C ILE A 73 9.02 -3.32 9.53
N LYS A 74 10.06 -3.46 8.70
CA LYS A 74 10.25 -2.62 7.50
C LYS A 74 9.08 -2.73 6.53
N ARG A 75 8.53 -3.93 6.34
CA ARG A 75 7.33 -4.15 5.52
C ARG A 75 6.09 -3.52 6.15
N GLN A 76 5.91 -3.64 7.46
CA GLN A 76 4.78 -2.99 8.16
C GLN A 76 4.87 -1.46 8.05
N ARG A 77 6.02 -0.85 8.33
CA ARG A 77 6.25 0.59 8.15
C ARG A 77 6.00 1.03 6.71
N SER A 78 6.50 0.27 5.72
CA SER A 78 6.26 0.56 4.31
C SER A 78 4.78 0.48 3.95
N ARG A 79 4.02 -0.50 4.46
CA ARG A 79 2.57 -0.60 4.23
C ARG A 79 1.81 0.56 4.86
N VAL A 80 2.22 1.01 6.05
CA VAL A 80 1.62 2.16 6.72
C VAL A 80 1.89 3.46 5.93
N SER A 81 3.12 3.61 5.44
CA SER A 81 3.55 4.79 4.66
C SER A 81 2.97 4.84 3.25
N VAL A 82 2.91 3.71 2.53
CA VAL A 82 2.39 3.63 1.15
C VAL A 82 0.86 3.57 1.15
N GLY A 83 0.27 3.09 2.24
CA GLY A 83 -1.16 3.15 2.48
C GLY A 83 -1.96 1.98 1.92
N ASP A 84 -1.40 0.78 1.73
CA ASP A 84 -2.18 -0.36 1.21
C ASP A 84 -3.15 -0.95 2.23
N TYR A 85 -2.85 -0.83 3.53
CA TYR A 85 -3.75 -1.11 4.67
C TYR A 85 -3.00 -0.72 5.95
N VAL A 86 -3.55 0.21 6.72
CA VAL A 86 -2.92 0.76 7.94
C VAL A 86 -3.61 0.20 9.18
N SER A 87 -4.92 0.43 9.30
CA SER A 87 -5.82 -0.10 10.32
C SER A 87 -7.27 -0.03 9.82
N ASP A 88 -8.21 -0.61 10.58
CA ASP A 88 -9.63 -0.51 10.27
C ASP A 88 -10.13 0.93 10.38
N GLU A 89 -9.66 1.69 11.37
CA GLU A 89 -10.00 3.10 11.57
C GLU A 89 -9.55 3.97 10.38
N CYS A 90 -8.27 3.84 9.97
CA CYS A 90 -7.74 4.51 8.78
C CYS A 90 -8.51 4.12 7.51
N THR A 91 -9.03 2.90 7.44
CA THR A 91 -9.82 2.42 6.29
C THR A 91 -11.19 3.08 6.26
N VAL A 92 -11.85 3.22 7.42
CA VAL A 92 -13.12 3.95 7.56
C VAL A 92 -12.93 5.42 7.18
N LEU A 93 -11.94 6.10 7.77
CA LEU A 93 -11.63 7.51 7.47
C LEU A 93 -11.35 7.74 5.99
N ARG A 94 -10.67 6.81 5.31
CA ARG A 94 -10.47 6.91 3.85
C ARG A 94 -11.77 6.76 3.09
N GLY A 95 -12.65 5.84 3.50
CA GLY A 95 -13.98 5.69 2.93
C GLY A 95 -14.79 6.99 3.04
N GLU A 96 -14.75 7.62 4.20
CA GLU A 96 -15.37 8.93 4.44
C GLU A 96 -14.76 10.02 3.55
N ARG A 97 -13.42 10.07 3.46
CA ARG A 97 -12.72 11.01 2.57
C ARG A 97 -13.16 10.84 1.12
N PHE A 98 -13.24 9.61 0.61
CA PHE A 98 -13.71 9.32 -0.74
C PHE A 98 -15.17 9.74 -0.96
N ALA A 99 -16.03 9.59 0.05
CA ALA A 99 -17.41 10.06 -0.02
C ALA A 99 -17.47 11.59 -0.12
N VAL A 100 -16.67 12.31 0.66
CA VAL A 100 -16.54 13.77 0.59
C VAL A 100 -15.97 14.21 -0.76
N GLU A 101 -14.91 13.56 -1.26
CA GLU A 101 -14.30 13.85 -2.57
C GLU A 101 -15.30 13.67 -3.71
N ARG A 102 -16.14 12.63 -3.66
CA ARG A 102 -17.21 12.44 -4.65
C ARG A 102 -18.25 13.58 -4.59
N LYS A 103 -18.73 13.93 -3.40
CA LYS A 103 -19.66 15.05 -3.23
C LYS A 103 -19.07 16.35 -3.77
N LEU A 104 -17.80 16.61 -3.44
CA LEU A 104 -17.06 17.79 -3.86
C LEU A 104 -16.93 17.87 -5.38
N HIS A 105 -16.68 16.74 -6.06
CA HIS A 105 -16.69 16.66 -7.51
C HIS A 105 -18.05 17.06 -8.11
N ASP A 106 -19.15 16.51 -7.56
CA ASP A 106 -20.50 16.80 -8.05
C ASP A 106 -20.89 18.26 -7.82
N VAL A 107 -20.57 18.81 -6.65
CA VAL A 107 -20.83 20.21 -6.28
C VAL A 107 -20.00 21.18 -7.13
N LYS A 108 -18.72 20.88 -7.42
CA LYS A 108 -17.89 21.70 -8.33
C LYS A 108 -18.41 21.69 -9.77
N ARG A 109 -18.99 20.57 -10.20
CA ARG A 109 -19.67 20.48 -11.50
C ARG A 109 -20.93 21.34 -11.52
N ASP A 110 -21.73 21.33 -10.46
CA ASP A 110 -22.91 22.20 -10.34
C ASP A 110 -22.51 23.68 -10.32
N LEU A 111 -21.46 24.04 -9.56
CA LEU A 111 -20.92 25.41 -9.54
C LEU A 111 -20.58 25.89 -10.95
N SER A 112 -19.88 25.06 -11.72
CA SER A 112 -19.48 25.38 -13.09
C SER A 112 -20.70 25.58 -14.00
N ALA A 113 -21.76 24.77 -13.82
CA ALA A 113 -23.01 24.94 -14.55
C ALA A 113 -23.73 26.24 -14.19
N ARG A 114 -23.81 26.60 -12.90
CA ARG A 114 -24.47 27.85 -12.46
C ARG A 114 -23.72 29.09 -12.94
N LEU A 115 -22.39 29.06 -12.91
CA LEU A 115 -21.55 30.13 -13.46
C LEU A 115 -21.75 30.29 -14.97
N ALA A 116 -21.85 29.20 -15.73
CA ALA A 116 -22.10 29.25 -17.17
C ALA A 116 -23.50 29.80 -17.52
N LEU A 117 -24.46 29.66 -16.61
CA LEU A 117 -25.81 30.23 -16.73
C LEU A 117 -25.93 31.64 -16.11
N GLU A 118 -24.81 32.24 -15.70
CA GLU A 118 -24.75 33.56 -15.06
C GLU A 118 -25.61 33.70 -13.80
N ARG A 119 -25.88 32.58 -13.11
CA ARG A 119 -26.64 32.55 -11.85
C ARG A 119 -25.71 32.75 -10.66
N TYR A 120 -25.24 33.98 -10.48
CA TYR A 120 -24.16 34.29 -9.54
C TYR A 120 -24.54 34.12 -8.06
N ASP A 121 -25.78 34.46 -7.67
CA ASP A 121 -26.22 34.29 -6.28
C ASP A 121 -26.25 32.80 -5.89
N GLU A 122 -26.83 31.97 -6.76
CA GLU A 122 -26.85 30.51 -6.59
C GLU A 122 -25.43 29.91 -6.62
N ALA A 123 -24.52 30.47 -7.43
CA ALA A 123 -23.12 30.03 -7.50
C ALA A 123 -22.36 30.37 -6.21
N LYS A 124 -22.65 31.52 -5.58
CA LYS A 124 -22.05 31.93 -4.31
C LYS A 124 -22.40 30.97 -3.18
N GLU A 125 -23.65 30.51 -3.12
CA GLU A 125 -24.08 29.49 -2.15
C GLU A 125 -23.35 28.16 -2.36
N ILE A 126 -23.24 27.70 -3.61
CA ILE A 126 -22.44 26.50 -3.90
C ILE A 126 -20.99 26.69 -3.51
N GLN A 127 -20.41 27.86 -3.78
CA GLN A 127 -19.01 28.12 -3.47
C GLN A 127 -18.74 28.00 -1.97
N ALA A 128 -19.66 28.46 -1.11
CA ALA A 128 -19.58 28.25 0.33
C ALA A 128 -19.58 26.75 0.68
N LEU A 129 -20.47 25.97 0.07
CA LEU A 129 -20.52 24.51 0.26
C LEU A 129 -19.22 23.81 -0.21
N VAL A 130 -18.60 24.26 -1.30
CA VAL A 130 -17.30 23.74 -1.74
C VAL A 130 -16.23 23.96 -0.68
N ILE A 131 -16.17 25.17 -0.09
CA ILE A 131 -15.21 25.51 0.97
C ILE A 131 -15.40 24.62 2.21
N GLU A 132 -16.66 24.38 2.60
CA GLU A 132 -16.99 23.49 3.71
C GLU A 132 -16.53 22.06 3.45
N LEU A 133 -16.84 21.50 2.26
CA LEU A 133 -16.43 20.15 1.88
C LEU A 133 -14.91 20.01 1.74
N GLU A 134 -14.21 21.05 1.25
CA GLU A 134 -12.74 21.08 1.21
C GLU A 134 -12.15 21.05 2.62
N SER A 135 -12.73 21.83 3.54
CA SER A 135 -12.32 21.85 4.94
C SER A 135 -12.58 20.50 5.63
N GLU A 136 -13.70 19.85 5.35
CA GLU A 136 -14.03 18.51 5.84
C GLU A 136 -13.03 17.46 5.33
N ARG A 137 -12.72 17.48 4.03
CA ARG A 137 -11.73 16.57 3.42
C ARG A 137 -10.35 16.75 4.04
N ASP A 138 -9.93 17.99 4.30
CA ASP A 138 -8.64 18.28 4.93
C ASP A 138 -8.61 17.85 6.40
N ARG A 139 -9.72 18.00 7.13
CA ARG A 139 -9.86 17.47 8.49
C ARG A 139 -9.66 15.95 8.51
N ILE A 140 -10.37 15.21 7.67
CA ILE A 140 -10.26 13.75 7.58
C ILE A 140 -8.83 13.34 7.22
N THR A 141 -8.19 14.06 6.30
CA THR A 141 -6.80 13.79 5.92
C THR A 141 -5.85 13.92 7.12
N ARG A 142 -6.00 14.97 7.94
CA ARG A 142 -5.21 15.14 9.16
C ARG A 142 -5.49 14.06 10.21
N GLU A 143 -6.73 13.56 10.30
CA GLU A 143 -7.07 12.46 11.20
C GLU A 143 -6.38 11.15 10.77
N ILE A 144 -6.38 10.84 9.46
CA ILE A 144 -5.62 9.70 8.90
C ILE A 144 -4.12 9.82 9.22
N GLU A 145 -3.53 11.00 9.01
CA GLU A 145 -2.10 11.22 9.28
C GLU A 145 -1.75 11.03 10.77
N ARG A 146 -2.64 11.46 11.67
CA ARG A 146 -2.47 11.26 13.12
C ARG A 146 -2.52 9.80 13.50
N GLU A 147 -3.46 9.03 12.95
CA GLU A 147 -3.53 7.59 13.20
C GLU A 147 -2.31 6.85 12.66
N GLN A 148 -1.90 7.16 11.43
CA GLN A 148 -0.67 6.62 10.84
C GLN A 148 0.55 6.92 11.71
N THR A 149 0.66 8.15 12.22
CA THR A 149 1.77 8.55 13.11
C THR A 149 1.75 7.76 14.42
N THR A 150 0.57 7.59 15.02
CA THR A 150 0.40 6.81 16.27
C THR A 150 0.80 5.35 16.07
N LEU A 151 0.38 4.73 14.96
CA LEU A 151 0.72 3.34 14.63
C LEU A 151 2.21 3.17 14.35
N LEU A 152 2.84 4.13 13.66
CA LEU A 152 4.29 4.11 13.46
C LEU A 152 5.05 4.19 14.79
N ARG A 153 4.63 5.07 15.71
CA ARG A 153 5.23 5.15 17.06
C ARG A 153 5.08 3.85 17.84
N HIS A 154 3.90 3.23 17.82
CA HIS A 154 3.69 1.94 18.47
C HIS A 154 4.59 0.83 17.87
N LEU A 155 4.80 0.83 16.54
CA LEU A 155 5.72 -0.10 15.90
C LEU A 155 7.19 0.16 16.27
N ASP A 156 7.53 1.41 16.58
CA ASP A 156 8.85 1.81 17.06
C ASP A 156 9.07 1.43 18.53
N GLU A 157 8.02 1.42 19.36
CA GLU A 157 8.09 1.04 20.79
C GLU A 157 8.17 -0.48 21.00
N LEU A 158 7.59 -1.27 20.10
CA LEU A 158 7.57 -2.73 20.20
C LEU A 158 8.93 -3.41 19.92
N TYR A 159 9.90 -2.70 19.32
CA TYR A 159 11.13 -3.29 18.78
C TYR A 159 12.36 -2.40 18.86
#